data_AF-A0A7S7W5H4-F1
#
_entry.id   AF-A0A7S7W5H4-F1
#
_cell.length_a   1.000
_cell.length_b   1.000
_cell.length_c   1.000
_cell.angle_alpha   90.00
_cell.angle_beta   90.00
_cell.angle_gamma   90.00
#
_symmetry.space_group_name_H-M   'P 1'
#
loop_
_entity.id
_entity.type
_entity.pdbx_description
1 polymer ?
#
loop_
_entity_poly.entity_id
_entity_poly.type
_entity_poly.pdbx_seq_one_letter_code
_entity_poly.pdbx_strand_id
1 'polypeptide(L)'
;MAKLRRQLTQADADRIAEMDEARGAYFQRDPDRPDNLFVKLRRRRQPLELKKAQQRLRTARWRSEMDRRKAPTTTDVGLALATALATSSWSDMLTPADYDLLRRALADLQARGFSIEETKKTMRRLRIRMVDPGDRQGEESEGCGPPIWQDDGRKLPF
;
A
#
# COMPACT_ATOMS: atom_id res chain seq x y z
N MET A 1 -16.47 -31.70 24.97
CA MET A 1 -16.98 -31.21 26.27
C MET A 1 -18.11 -30.21 26.01
N ALA A 2 -19.36 -30.69 25.89
CA ALA A 2 -20.52 -29.82 25.73
C ALA A 2 -20.86 -29.16 27.07
N LYS A 3 -21.02 -27.83 27.11
CA LYS A 3 -21.42 -27.10 28.33
C LYS A 3 -22.91 -27.32 28.56
N LEU A 4 -23.27 -28.10 29.59
CA LEU A 4 -24.64 -28.19 30.09
C LEU A 4 -25.11 -26.78 30.53
N ARG A 5 -26.07 -26.22 29.81
CA ARG A 5 -26.82 -25.02 30.22
C ARG A 5 -28.06 -25.50 30.96
N ARG A 6 -28.32 -24.97 32.17
CA ARG A 6 -29.59 -25.22 32.88
C ARG A 6 -30.74 -24.73 31.99
N GLN A 7 -31.65 -25.63 31.65
CA GLN A 7 -32.86 -25.30 30.91
C GLN A 7 -33.74 -24.41 31.80
N LEU A 8 -34.30 -23.33 31.24
CA LEU A 8 -35.23 -22.45 31.94
C LEU A 8 -36.50 -23.25 32.24
N THR A 9 -36.91 -23.34 33.51
CA THR A 9 -38.11 -24.09 33.89
C THR A 9 -39.35 -23.23 33.70
N GLN A 10 -40.52 -23.85 33.56
CA GLN A 10 -41.78 -23.10 33.39
C GLN A 10 -42.04 -22.15 34.57
N ALA A 11 -41.71 -22.57 35.79
CA ALA A 11 -41.81 -21.72 36.97
C ALA A 11 -40.90 -20.47 36.91
N ASP A 12 -39.75 -20.55 36.23
CA ASP A 12 -38.89 -19.39 36.01
C ASP A 12 -39.51 -18.43 34.98
N ALA A 13 -40.21 -18.96 33.97
CA ALA A 13 -40.91 -18.16 32.96
C ALA A 13 -42.11 -17.40 33.57
N ASP A 14 -42.90 -18.07 34.41
CA ASP A 14 -44.05 -17.46 35.08
C ASP A 14 -43.61 -16.34 36.03
N ARG A 15 -42.49 -16.54 36.74
CA ARG A 15 -41.89 -15.53 37.62
C ARG A 15 -41.32 -14.33 36.87
N ILE A 16 -40.78 -14.54 35.66
CA ILE A 16 -40.35 -13.45 34.78
C ILE A 16 -41.56 -12.65 34.30
N ALA A 17 -42.66 -13.31 33.94
CA ALA A 17 -43.88 -12.64 33.50
C ALA A 17 -44.47 -11.75 34.60
N GLU A 18 -44.53 -12.24 35.84
CA GLU A 18 -44.96 -11.45 37.01
C GLU A 18 -44.06 -10.23 37.24
N MET A 19 -42.74 -10.39 37.11
CA MET A 19 -41.77 -9.30 37.23
C MET A 19 -41.91 -8.25 36.12
N ASP A 20 -42.18 -8.68 34.89
CA ASP A 20 -42.38 -7.78 33.75
C ASP A 20 -43.72 -7.02 33.84
N GLU A 21 -44.77 -7.67 34.36
CA GLU A 21 -46.05 -7.02 34.64
C GLU A 21 -45.91 -5.94 35.73
N ALA A 22 -45.24 -6.25 36.84
CA ALA A 22 -44.94 -5.29 37.88
C ALA A 22 -44.08 -4.11 37.37
N ARG A 23 -43.11 -4.38 36.48
CA ARG A 23 -42.30 -3.35 35.82
C ARG A 23 -43.15 -2.43 34.94
N GLY A 24 -44.08 -3.01 34.17
CA GLY A 24 -45.00 -2.27 33.30
C GLY A 24 -46.01 -1.42 34.06
N ALA A 25 -46.45 -1.85 35.24
CA ALA A 25 -47.43 -1.14 36.05
C ALA A 25 -46.84 -0.02 36.93
N TYR A 26 -45.71 -0.29 37.60
CA TYR A 26 -45.20 0.60 38.66
C TYR A 26 -43.94 1.39 38.28
N PHE A 27 -43.22 0.97 37.23
CA PHE A 27 -41.90 1.51 36.91
C PHE A 27 -41.80 2.04 35.47
N GLN A 28 -42.92 2.53 34.91
CA GLN A 28 -42.87 3.23 33.63
C GLN A 28 -41.99 4.46 33.75
N ARG A 29 -41.06 4.61 32.79
CA ARG A 29 -40.22 5.80 32.70
C ARG A 29 -40.96 6.86 31.91
N ASP A 30 -40.91 8.08 32.44
CA ASP A 30 -41.36 9.29 31.75
C ASP A 30 -40.72 9.38 30.35
N PRO A 31 -41.53 9.46 29.27
CA PRO A 31 -41.03 9.49 27.90
C PRO A 31 -40.18 10.73 27.58
N ASP A 32 -40.33 11.83 28.32
CA ASP A 32 -39.60 13.07 28.06
C ASP A 32 -38.29 13.20 28.88
N ARG A 33 -37.88 12.13 29.59
CA ARG A 33 -36.63 12.15 30.35
C ARG A 33 -35.42 12.07 29.41
N PRO A 34 -34.44 13.00 29.51
CA PRO A 34 -33.20 12.93 28.73
C PRO A 34 -32.40 11.66 29.06
N ASP A 35 -31.90 11.00 28.02
CA ASP A 35 -31.22 9.70 28.13
C ASP A 35 -29.84 9.86 28.80
N ASN A 36 -29.59 9.12 29.87
CA ASN A 36 -28.36 9.19 30.67
C ASN A 36 -27.15 8.51 29.97
N LEU A 37 -27.10 8.45 28.64
CA LEU A 37 -26.01 7.86 27.86
C LEU A 37 -24.72 8.74 27.88
N PHE A 38 -24.36 9.27 29.04
CA PHE A 38 -23.11 9.98 29.28
C PHE A 38 -21.91 9.01 29.38
N VAL A 39 -22.16 7.74 29.72
CA VAL A 39 -21.14 6.69 29.71
C VAL A 39 -21.53 5.68 28.63
N LYS A 40 -20.80 5.68 27.50
CA LYS A 40 -20.92 4.63 26.49
C LYS A 40 -20.93 3.28 27.19
N LEU A 41 -22.08 2.60 27.21
CA LEU A 41 -22.17 1.23 27.68
C LEU A 41 -21.09 0.44 26.95
N ARG A 42 -20.20 -0.23 27.68
CA ARG A 42 -19.28 -1.27 27.18
C ARG A 42 -20.08 -2.47 26.65
N ARG A 43 -21.08 -2.27 25.79
CA ARG A 43 -21.83 -3.33 25.12
C ARG A 43 -20.86 -4.05 24.19
N ARG A 44 -20.33 -5.15 24.72
CA ARG A 44 -19.57 -6.20 24.03
C ARG A 44 -18.38 -5.69 23.20
N ARG A 45 -17.27 -5.37 23.88
CA ARG A 45 -15.95 -5.40 23.23
C ARG A 45 -15.80 -6.79 22.62
N GLN A 46 -15.81 -6.89 21.29
CA GLN A 46 -15.51 -8.14 20.61
C GLN A 46 -14.19 -8.69 21.14
N PRO A 47 -14.09 -10.02 21.36
CA PRO A 47 -12.84 -10.68 21.71
C PRO A 47 -11.68 -10.17 20.85
N LEU A 48 -10.53 -9.91 21.46
CA LEU A 48 -9.36 -9.35 20.78
C LEU A 48 -8.97 -10.19 19.54
N GLU A 49 -9.17 -11.50 19.62
CA GLU A 49 -8.94 -12.46 18.54
C GLU A 49 -9.84 -12.20 17.33
N LEU A 50 -11.13 -11.92 17.55
CA LEU A 50 -12.06 -11.57 16.47
C LEU A 50 -11.68 -10.25 15.81
N LYS A 51 -11.22 -9.27 16.58
CA LYS A 51 -10.73 -7.99 16.02
C LYS A 51 -9.49 -8.19 15.15
N LYS A 52 -8.50 -8.96 15.63
CA LYS A 52 -7.30 -9.30 14.87
C LYS A 52 -7.64 -10.12 13.61
N ALA A 53 -8.59 -11.05 13.71
CA ALA A 53 -9.08 -11.83 12.58
C ALA A 53 -9.77 -10.93 11.53
N GLN A 54 -10.65 -10.02 11.93
CA GLN A 54 -11.30 -9.05 11.03
C GLN A 54 -10.29 -8.11 10.39
N GLN A 55 -9.26 -7.66 11.13
CA GLN A 55 -8.19 -6.84 10.57
C GLN A 55 -7.42 -7.59 9.49
N ARG A 56 -7.01 -8.84 9.75
CA ARG A 56 -6.35 -9.69 8.76
C ARG A 56 -7.21 -9.91 7.52
N LEU A 57 -8.50 -10.19 7.70
CA LEU A 57 -9.45 -10.37 6.59
C LEU A 57 -9.57 -9.09 5.75
N ARG A 58 -9.66 -7.92 6.40
CA ARG A 58 -9.72 -6.63 5.70
C ARG A 58 -8.45 -6.36 4.90
N THR A 59 -7.27 -6.61 5.49
CA THR A 59 -5.99 -6.44 4.80
C THR A 59 -5.84 -7.43 3.64
N ALA A 60 -6.24 -8.69 3.81
CA ALA A 60 -6.21 -9.69 2.74
C ALA A 60 -7.14 -9.30 1.58
N ARG A 61 -8.36 -8.83 1.88
CA ARG A 61 -9.28 -8.31 0.87
C ARG A 61 -8.68 -7.11 0.14
N TRP A 62 -8.12 -6.15 0.87
CA TRP A 62 -7.50 -4.96 0.28
C TRP A 62 -6.33 -5.34 -0.64
N ARG A 63 -5.46 -6.27 -0.23
CA ARG A 63 -4.35 -6.77 -1.08
C ARG A 63 -4.89 -7.44 -2.35
N SER A 64 -5.84 -8.36 -2.20
CA SER A 64 -6.47 -9.03 -3.35
C SER A 64 -7.15 -8.05 -4.32
N GLU A 65 -7.75 -6.99 -3.81
CA GLU A 65 -8.36 -5.94 -4.62
C GLU A 65 -7.31 -5.07 -5.34
N MET A 66 -6.19 -4.75 -4.67
CA MET A 66 -5.04 -4.08 -5.29
C MET A 66 -4.42 -4.93 -6.39
N ASP A 67 -4.23 -6.23 -6.16
CA ASP A 67 -3.71 -7.17 -7.14
C ASP A 67 -4.65 -7.31 -8.34
N ARG A 68 -5.96 -7.41 -8.09
CA ARG A 68 -6.99 -7.46 -9.14
C ARG A 68 -6.96 -6.21 -10.02
N ARG A 69 -6.75 -5.04 -9.42
CA ARG A 69 -6.65 -3.76 -10.14
C ARG A 69 -5.26 -3.52 -10.73
N LYS A 70 -4.28 -4.38 -10.42
CA LYS A 70 -2.85 -4.19 -10.76
C LYS A 70 -2.35 -2.80 -10.36
N ALA A 71 -2.76 -2.33 -9.19
CA ALA A 71 -2.37 -1.01 -8.71
C ALA A 71 -0.87 -1.01 -8.38
N PRO A 72 -0.05 -0.13 -8.99
CA PRO A 72 1.38 -0.10 -8.72
C PRO A 72 1.67 0.45 -7.33
N THR A 73 2.71 -0.07 -6.68
CA THR A 73 3.19 0.49 -5.41
C THR A 73 3.99 1.77 -5.66
N THR A 74 4.20 2.58 -4.61
CA THR A 74 5.03 3.80 -4.71
C THR A 74 6.47 3.49 -5.14
N THR A 75 7.01 2.34 -4.75
CA THR A 75 8.30 1.84 -5.20
C THR A 75 8.30 1.46 -6.67
N ASP A 76 7.23 0.82 -7.16
CA ASP A 76 7.11 0.45 -8.58
C ASP A 76 7.01 1.69 -9.45
N VAL A 77 6.26 2.71 -9.02
CA VAL A 77 6.18 4.00 -9.72
C VAL A 77 7.53 4.71 -9.74
N GLY A 78 8.24 4.74 -8.61
CA GLY A 78 9.57 5.35 -8.53
C GLY A 78 10.58 4.63 -9.43
N LEU A 79 10.56 3.29 -9.46
CA LEU A 79 11.42 2.51 -10.33
C LEU A 79 11.06 2.72 -11.80
N ALA A 80 9.77 2.69 -12.16
CA ALA A 80 9.31 2.91 -13.52
C ALA A 80 9.71 4.30 -14.05
N LEU A 81 9.61 5.33 -13.20
CA LEU A 81 10.02 6.70 -13.54
C LEU A 81 11.54 6.79 -13.71
N ALA A 82 12.32 6.17 -12.82
CA ALA A 82 13.76 6.11 -12.97
C ALA A 82 14.17 5.37 -14.25
N THR A 83 13.53 4.24 -14.56
CA THR A 83 13.80 3.51 -15.80
C THR A 83 13.43 4.33 -17.03
N ALA A 84 12.27 4.98 -17.04
CA ALA A 84 11.83 5.81 -18.16
C ALA A 84 12.79 6.98 -18.41
N LEU A 85 13.25 7.65 -17.34
CA LEU A 85 14.26 8.71 -17.43
C LEU A 85 15.60 8.17 -17.93
N ALA A 86 16.00 6.99 -17.46
CA ALA A 86 17.26 6.38 -17.88
C ALA A 86 17.22 5.95 -19.35
N THR A 87 16.06 5.53 -19.87
CA THR A 87 15.92 5.04 -21.25
C THR A 87 15.46 6.10 -22.25
N SER A 88 14.90 7.24 -21.81
CA SER A 88 14.45 8.31 -22.71
C SER A 88 15.59 8.80 -23.60
N SER A 89 15.32 8.96 -24.89
CA SER A 89 16.23 9.57 -25.86
C SER A 89 15.93 11.09 -25.98
N TRP A 90 16.84 11.84 -26.59
CA TRP A 90 16.64 13.28 -26.83
C TRP A 90 15.44 13.63 -27.73
N SER A 91 14.90 12.67 -28.48
CA SER A 91 13.73 12.88 -29.34
C SER A 91 12.42 12.94 -28.55
N ASP A 92 12.39 12.38 -27.34
CA ASP A 92 11.24 12.45 -26.44
C ASP A 92 11.38 13.70 -25.56
N MET A 93 10.82 14.82 -26.03
CA MET A 93 10.86 16.05 -25.24
C MET A 93 9.99 15.91 -23.99
N LEU A 94 10.66 15.80 -22.84
CA LEU A 94 10.03 15.90 -21.52
C LEU A 94 9.30 17.23 -21.42
N THR A 95 8.12 17.21 -20.80
CA THR A 95 7.37 18.45 -20.57
C THR A 95 8.00 19.25 -19.43
N PRO A 96 7.74 20.57 -19.34
CA PRO A 96 8.17 21.37 -18.19
C PRO A 96 7.76 20.79 -16.82
N ALA A 97 6.60 20.15 -16.77
CA ALA A 97 6.11 19.50 -15.55
C ALA A 97 6.98 18.30 -15.13
N ASP A 98 7.51 17.55 -16.09
CA ASP A 98 8.40 16.42 -15.83
C ASP A 98 9.75 16.89 -15.27
N TYR A 99 10.29 17.98 -15.82
CA TYR A 99 11.51 18.61 -15.31
C TYR A 99 11.33 19.12 -13.88
N ASP A 100 10.19 19.74 -13.56
CA ASP A 100 9.88 20.19 -12.20
C ASP A 100 9.74 19.03 -11.22
N LEU A 101 9.15 17.92 -11.65
CA LEU A 101 9.02 16.71 -10.85
C LEU A 101 10.41 16.13 -10.51
N LEU A 102 11.29 16.01 -11.50
CA LEU A 102 12.66 15.53 -11.32
C LEU A 102 13.47 16.46 -10.42
N ARG A 103 13.31 17.78 -10.59
CA ARG A 103 13.96 18.78 -9.75
C ARG A 103 13.56 18.63 -8.29
N ARG A 104 12.26 18.45 -8.02
CA ARG A 104 11.76 18.21 -6.65
C ARG A 104 12.24 16.89 -6.08
N ALA A 105 12.29 15.83 -6.89
CA ALA A 105 12.79 14.53 -6.45
C ALA A 105 14.28 14.58 -6.09
N LEU A 106 15.11 15.25 -6.89
CA LEU A 106 16.53 15.45 -6.58
C LEU A 106 16.75 16.34 -5.35
N ALA A 107 15.93 17.38 -5.19
CA ALA A 107 15.97 18.24 -4.00
C ALA A 107 15.58 17.46 -2.72
N ASP A 108 14.59 16.57 -2.79
CA ASP A 108 14.20 15.71 -1.67
C ASP A 108 15.31 14.71 -1.32
N LEU A 109 15.97 14.10 -2.32
CA LEU A 109 17.14 13.25 -2.08
C LEU A 109 18.28 14.02 -1.42
N GLN A 110 18.57 15.23 -1.89
CA GLN A 110 19.58 16.08 -1.28
C GLN A 110 19.22 16.46 0.17
N ALA A 111 17.96 16.80 0.44
CA ALA A 111 17.47 17.11 1.78
C ALA A 111 17.59 15.92 2.75
N ARG A 112 17.50 14.69 2.24
CA ARG A 112 17.74 13.44 2.98
C ARG A 112 19.24 13.11 3.15
N GLY A 113 20.13 13.93 2.61
CA GLY A 113 21.58 13.77 2.73
C GLY A 113 22.25 12.96 1.61
N PHE A 114 21.54 12.64 0.53
CA PHE A 114 22.13 11.93 -0.61
C PHE A 114 22.88 12.90 -1.55
N SER A 115 23.98 12.42 -2.15
CA SER A 115 24.71 13.18 -3.18
C SER A 115 23.97 13.15 -4.51
N ILE A 116 23.73 14.33 -5.09
CA ILE A 116 23.13 14.48 -6.42
C ILE A 116 24.05 13.88 -7.49
N GLU A 117 25.36 14.01 -7.35
CA GLU A 117 26.32 13.47 -8.31
C GLU A 117 26.29 11.95 -8.35
N GLU A 118 26.27 11.31 -7.18
CA GLU A 118 26.13 9.85 -7.09
C GLU A 118 24.76 9.39 -7.61
N THR A 119 23.70 10.15 -7.35
CA THR A 119 22.37 9.88 -7.95
C THR A 119 22.46 9.90 -9.48
N LYS A 120 23.09 10.91 -10.08
CA LYS A 120 23.30 10.97 -11.54
C LYS A 120 24.15 9.80 -12.05
N LYS A 121 25.22 9.41 -11.36
CA LYS A 121 26.03 8.23 -11.72
C LYS A 121 25.20 6.94 -11.67
N THR A 122 24.37 6.74 -10.64
CA THR A 122 23.49 5.56 -10.56
C THR A 122 22.50 5.50 -11.71
N MET A 123 21.93 6.64 -12.12
CA MET A 123 21.05 6.73 -13.29
C MET A 123 21.79 6.40 -14.60
N ARG A 124 23.03 6.87 -14.77
CA ARG A 124 23.87 6.49 -15.93
C ARG A 124 24.13 4.98 -15.99
N ARG A 125 24.49 4.36 -14.85
CA ARG A 125 24.69 2.90 -14.77
C ARG A 125 23.41 2.13 -15.10
N LEU A 126 22.26 2.63 -14.66
CA LEU A 126 20.96 2.05 -15.01
C LEU A 126 20.70 2.12 -16.51
N ARG A 127 20.96 3.28 -17.15
CA ARG A 127 20.86 3.44 -18.62
C ARG A 127 21.77 2.45 -19.37
N ILE A 128 23.03 2.34 -18.97
CA ILE A 128 24.00 1.41 -19.60
C ILE A 128 23.50 -0.04 -19.58
N ARG A 129 22.81 -0.44 -18.49
CA ARG A 129 22.24 -1.78 -18.34
C ARG A 129 20.98 -1.99 -19.18
N MET A 130 20.16 -0.95 -19.31
CA MET A 130 18.80 -1.05 -19.87
C MET A 130 18.72 -0.72 -21.36
N VAL A 131 19.67 0.05 -21.90
CA VAL A 131 19.66 0.54 -23.28
C VAL A 131 20.75 -0.18 -24.11
N ASP A 132 20.36 -0.64 -25.30
CA ASP A 132 21.27 -1.28 -26.26
C ASP A 132 22.47 -0.36 -26.55
N PRO A 133 23.72 -0.88 -26.58
CA PRO A 133 24.87 -0.13 -27.07
C PRO A 133 24.67 0.59 -28.41
N GLY A 134 23.88 0.03 -29.34
CA GLY A 134 23.58 0.65 -30.63
C GLY A 134 22.85 1.98 -30.51
N ASP A 135 21.92 2.09 -29.56
CA ASP A 135 21.13 3.30 -29.31
C ASP A 135 21.89 4.35 -28.44
N ARG A 136 23.10 4.00 -27.97
CA ARG A 136 23.97 4.86 -27.14
C ARG A 136 25.20 5.39 -27.87
N GLN A 137 25.28 5.21 -29.18
CA GLN A 137 26.44 5.66 -29.96
C GLN A 137 26.59 7.19 -29.83
N GLY A 138 27.72 7.63 -29.25
CA GLY A 138 28.05 9.05 -29.04
C GLY A 138 27.94 9.54 -27.59
N GLU A 139 27.47 8.72 -26.65
CA GLU A 139 27.46 9.08 -25.22
C GLU A 139 28.83 8.79 -24.56
N GLU A 140 29.26 9.64 -23.61
CA GLU A 140 30.42 9.37 -22.76
C GLU A 140 30.15 8.13 -21.88
N SER A 141 30.62 6.97 -22.31
CA SER A 141 30.47 5.73 -21.54
C SER A 141 31.47 5.71 -20.37
N GLU A 142 30.98 5.52 -19.14
CA GLU A 142 31.81 5.05 -18.03
C GLU A 142 32.15 3.58 -18.30
N GLY A 143 33.21 3.35 -19.07
CA GLY A 143 33.91 2.07 -19.29
C GLY A 143 33.11 0.78 -19.07
N CYS A 144 32.52 0.26 -20.13
CA CYS A 144 32.59 -1.18 -20.37
C CYS A 144 33.57 -1.34 -21.53
N GLY A 145 34.62 -2.14 -21.33
CA GLY A 145 35.62 -2.43 -22.36
C GLY A 145 34.97 -2.89 -23.67
N PRO A 146 35.73 -2.88 -24.78
CA PRO A 146 35.22 -3.21 -26.09
C PRO A 146 34.43 -4.54 -26.05
N PRO A 147 33.33 -4.66 -26.81
CA PRO A 147 32.56 -5.90 -26.86
C PRO A 147 33.50 -7.08 -27.18
N ILE A 148 33.37 -8.18 -26.44
CA ILE A 148 34.16 -9.43 -26.62
C ILE A 148 34.15 -9.97 -28.06
N TRP A 149 33.23 -9.47 -28.90
CA TRP A 149 32.99 -9.91 -30.27
C TRP A 149 33.72 -9.10 -31.34
N GLN A 150 34.46 -8.03 -30.97
CA GLN A 150 35.37 -7.33 -31.90
C GLN A 150 36.74 -8.00 -31.92
N ASP A 151 36.78 -9.30 -32.20
CA ASP A 151 37.96 -9.91 -32.79
C ASP A 151 37.95 -9.54 -34.29
N ASP A 152 38.91 -8.71 -34.70
CA ASP A 152 39.11 -8.18 -36.05
C ASP A 152 39.39 -9.24 -37.14
N GLY A 153 39.08 -10.51 -36.89
CA GLY A 153 39.31 -11.63 -37.81
C GLY A 153 38.09 -12.10 -38.62
N ARG A 154 36.86 -11.66 -38.31
CA ARG A 154 35.65 -12.12 -39.02
C ARG A 154 34.61 -11.02 -39.19
N LYS A 155 34.88 -10.07 -40.11
CA LYS A 155 33.82 -9.23 -40.67
C LYS A 155 32.94 -10.11 -41.57
N LEU A 156 31.66 -10.25 -41.23
CA LEU A 156 30.66 -10.65 -42.22
C LEU A 156 30.51 -9.47 -43.20
N PRO A 157 30.39 -9.75 -44.52
CA PRO A 157 30.09 -8.70 -45.48
C PRO A 157 28.68 -8.16 -45.21
N PHE A 158 28.40 -6.97 -45.74
CA PHE A 158 27.16 -6.17 -45.67
C PHE A 158 27.13 -5.18 -44.51
#